data_AF-A0AAW4VCU0-F1
#
_entry.id   AF-A0AAW4VCU0-F1
#
_cell.length_a   1.000
_cell.length_b   1.000
_cell.length_c   1.000
_cell.angle_alpha   90.00
_cell.angle_beta   90.00
_cell.angle_gamma   90.00
#
_symmetry.space_group_name_H-M   'P 1'
#
loop_
_entity.id
_entity.type
_entity.pdbx_description
1 polymer ?
#
loop_
_entity_poly.entity_id
_entity_poly.type
_entity_poly.pdbx_seq_one_letter_code
_entity_poly.pdbx_strand_id
1 'polypeptide(L)'
;MERKGTGKLRVINDQKVFDYFINEKRGTKKEIAQKTNVSIMTIGTILNDFLSRGIIVENELIYVEKGRPTHQYKLNPGYYHKCMMFVKKEYDCCSIIYCLKNALGELIESKEIKKKELVGEDIVECLNQIIEEDKSLQYISLGLPAIISNNQVIESDIASLKGFPFDKKIQKEIILMNDIKCIAYGYNQIHHQNVCFLTFPKDSGPGCGMILDNQLIDGNNGIAGEIAYLPLFDFLKKREFDNSLEKIIQVVATTIVMYNPHLLILTGENIKEDDLDAIQKGCLNYVPNHFMPSLKYQENCEDYYFQGLEGQIIQRIQL
;
A
#
# COMPACT_ATOMS: atom_id res chain seq x y z
N MET A 1 13.90 34.91 -7.47
CA MET A 1 14.52 35.59 -6.30
C MET A 1 15.27 34.55 -5.50
N GLU A 2 16.61 34.60 -5.48
CA GLU A 2 17.41 33.70 -4.64
C GLU A 2 17.20 34.04 -3.16
N ARG A 3 16.76 33.05 -2.37
CA ARG A 3 16.54 33.23 -0.93
C ARG A 3 17.86 33.09 -0.17
N LYS A 4 18.20 34.08 0.66
CA LYS A 4 19.34 34.01 1.60
C LYS A 4 18.92 33.35 2.93
N GLY A 5 19.61 32.26 3.30
CA GLY A 5 19.47 31.50 4.54
C GLY A 5 20.37 30.26 4.53
N THR A 6 20.67 29.67 5.70
CA THR A 6 21.46 28.42 5.76
C THR A 6 20.68 27.31 5.04
N GLY A 7 21.20 26.80 3.91
CA GLY A 7 20.45 25.93 2.98
C GLY A 7 19.69 24.77 3.63
N LYS A 8 20.19 24.20 4.72
CA LYS A 8 19.53 23.12 5.48
C LYS A 8 18.17 23.52 6.06
N LEU A 9 18.06 24.69 6.70
CA LEU A 9 16.79 25.13 7.30
C LEU A 9 15.73 25.43 6.23
N ARG A 10 16.17 25.87 5.05
CA ARG A 10 15.29 26.11 3.91
C ARG A 10 14.66 24.80 3.41
N VAL A 11 15.47 23.77 3.17
CA VAL A 11 14.97 22.46 2.72
C VAL A 11 13.96 21.87 3.70
N ILE A 12 14.25 21.96 5.01
CA ILE A 12 13.33 21.48 6.06
C ILE A 12 11.99 22.23 6.02
N ASN A 13 12.02 23.56 5.88
CA ASN A 13 10.79 24.35 5.84
C ASN A 13 10.01 24.13 4.54
N ASP A 14 10.69 24.02 3.40
CA ASP A 14 10.06 23.73 2.12
C ASP A 14 9.38 22.35 2.18
N GLN A 15 10.05 21.31 2.72
CA GLN A 15 9.46 19.98 2.92
C GLN A 15 8.24 20.01 3.84
N LYS A 16 8.30 20.69 4.99
CA LYS A 16 7.13 20.81 5.91
C LYS A 16 5.90 21.41 5.23
N VAL A 17 6.09 22.40 4.37
CA VAL A 17 4.99 23.03 3.63
C VAL A 17 4.48 22.10 2.53
N PHE A 18 5.37 21.34 1.89
CA PHE A 18 4.97 20.31 0.94
C PHE A 18 4.15 19.21 1.61
N ASP A 19 4.61 18.67 2.74
CA ASP A 19 3.89 17.67 3.54
C ASP A 19 2.51 18.17 3.99
N TYR A 20 2.39 19.46 4.32
CA TYR A 20 1.09 20.08 4.57
C TYR A 20 0.15 19.90 3.37
N PHE A 21 0.61 20.19 2.15
CA PHE A 21 -0.22 20.04 0.95
C PHE A 21 -0.52 18.57 0.60
N ILE A 22 0.39 17.64 0.90
CA ILE A 22 0.14 16.20 0.72
C ILE A 22 -1.01 15.74 1.64
N ASN A 23 -1.05 16.21 2.88
CA ASN A 23 -2.05 15.80 3.88
C ASN A 23 -3.36 16.59 3.79
N GLU A 24 -3.29 17.92 3.71
CA GLU A 24 -4.45 18.82 3.82
C GLU A 24 -5.03 19.24 2.47
N LYS A 25 -4.28 19.01 1.38
CA LYS A 25 -4.61 19.37 -0.01
C LYS A 25 -4.70 20.86 -0.32
N ARG A 26 -5.18 21.68 0.63
CA ARG A 26 -5.39 23.12 0.48
C ARG A 26 -5.21 23.87 1.80
N GLY A 27 -4.96 25.17 1.70
CA GLY A 27 -4.85 26.04 2.87
C GLY A 27 -4.59 27.49 2.51
N THR A 28 -4.97 28.38 3.43
CA THR A 28 -4.56 29.77 3.42
C THR A 28 -3.16 29.91 3.99
N LYS A 29 -2.47 31.01 3.65
CA LYS A 29 -1.15 31.34 4.20
C LYS A 29 -1.10 31.28 5.74
N LYS A 30 -2.19 31.64 6.42
CA LYS A 30 -2.29 31.63 7.88
C LYS A 30 -2.40 30.22 8.44
N GLU A 31 -3.27 29.38 7.88
CA GLU A 31 -3.44 27.98 8.30
C GLU A 31 -2.15 27.19 8.11
N ILE A 32 -1.50 27.37 6.96
CA ILE A 32 -0.22 26.71 6.66
C ILE A 32 0.84 27.11 7.69
N ALA A 33 0.97 28.41 8.00
CA ALA A 33 1.93 28.89 9.00
C ALA A 33 1.67 28.29 10.39
N GLN A 34 0.39 28.22 10.80
CA GLN A 34 -0.02 27.66 12.08
C GLN A 34 0.28 26.17 12.18
N LYS A 35 -0.03 25.38 11.15
CA LYS A 35 0.12 23.92 11.18
C LYS A 35 1.56 23.45 10.99
N THR A 36 2.36 24.22 10.25
CA THR A 36 3.78 23.89 9.97
C THR A 36 4.77 24.48 10.98
N ASN A 37 4.32 25.39 11.86
CA ASN A 37 5.18 26.19 12.74
C ASN A 37 6.28 26.98 11.99
N VAL A 38 5.98 27.41 10.76
CA VAL A 38 6.87 28.25 9.94
C VAL A 38 6.32 29.67 9.90
N SER A 39 7.20 30.67 9.96
CA SER A 39 6.77 32.08 9.99
C SER A 39 5.94 32.45 8.75
N ILE A 40 4.94 33.32 8.92
CA ILE A 40 4.07 33.78 7.81
C ILE A 40 4.88 34.40 6.67
N MET A 41 5.97 35.13 6.98
CA MET A 41 6.86 35.70 5.96
C MET A 41 7.57 34.61 5.15
N THR A 42 8.11 33.60 5.83
CA THR A 42 8.74 32.44 5.20
C THR A 42 7.74 31.68 4.33
N ILE A 43 6.54 31.37 4.85
CA ILE A 43 5.47 30.73 4.08
C ILE A 43 5.17 31.50 2.79
N GLY A 44 5.03 32.83 2.85
CA GLY A 44 4.78 33.63 1.64
C GLY A 44 5.87 33.46 0.59
N THR A 45 7.11 33.35 1.03
CA THR A 45 8.22 33.09 0.11
C THR A 45 8.10 31.69 -0.48
N ILE A 46 7.83 30.67 0.35
CA ILE A 46 7.64 29.25 -0.04
C ILE A 46 6.54 29.11 -1.09
N LEU A 47 5.37 29.67 -0.83
CA LEU A 47 4.23 29.62 -1.74
C LEU A 47 4.54 30.23 -3.11
N ASN A 48 5.25 31.36 -3.16
CA ASN A 48 5.64 31.97 -4.43
C ASN A 48 6.57 31.06 -5.26
N ASP A 49 7.48 30.33 -4.61
CA ASP A 49 8.36 29.37 -5.29
C ASP A 49 7.56 28.15 -5.76
N PHE A 50 6.67 27.62 -4.92
CA PHE A 50 5.82 26.48 -5.27
C PHE A 50 4.86 26.80 -6.43
N LEU A 51 4.30 28.01 -6.47
CA LEU A 51 3.52 28.50 -7.61
C LEU A 51 4.38 28.55 -8.88
N SER A 52 5.60 29.08 -8.79
CA SER A 52 6.52 29.17 -9.93
C SER A 52 6.97 27.81 -10.46
N ARG A 53 7.04 26.79 -9.58
CA ARG A 53 7.36 25.40 -9.92
C ARG A 53 6.13 24.57 -10.34
N GLY A 54 4.92 25.15 -10.26
CA GLY A 54 3.68 24.44 -10.55
C GLY A 54 3.30 23.37 -9.53
N ILE A 55 3.90 23.37 -8.33
CA ILE A 55 3.58 22.43 -7.24
C ILE A 55 2.17 22.70 -6.71
N ILE A 56 1.84 23.99 -6.58
CA ILE A 56 0.54 24.46 -6.11
C ILE A 56 -0.06 25.40 -7.15
N VAL A 57 -1.37 25.57 -7.08
CA VAL A 57 -2.11 26.60 -7.81
C VAL A 57 -2.88 27.47 -6.84
N GLU A 58 -3.12 28.72 -7.23
CA GLU A 58 -3.97 29.64 -6.50
C GLU A 58 -5.45 29.33 -6.80
N ASN A 59 -6.27 29.28 -5.75
CA ASN A 59 -7.71 29.09 -5.86
C ASN A 59 -8.46 30.44 -5.75
N GLU A 60 -9.78 30.42 -5.80
CA GLU A 60 -10.62 31.62 -5.60
C GLU A 60 -10.38 32.30 -4.24
N LEU A 61 -10.64 33.62 -4.19
CA LEU A 61 -10.60 34.41 -2.96
C LEU A 61 -11.65 33.91 -1.96
N ILE A 62 -11.22 33.56 -0.74
CA ILE A 62 -12.15 33.19 0.33
C ILE A 62 -12.52 34.43 1.14
N TYR A 63 -13.82 34.64 1.31
CA TYR A 63 -14.39 35.64 2.20
C TYR A 63 -14.61 35.02 3.58
N VAL A 64 -13.82 35.46 4.56
CA VAL A 64 -13.99 35.07 5.97
C VAL A 64 -14.97 36.01 6.67
N GLU A 65 -15.75 35.50 7.63
CA GLU A 65 -16.77 36.27 8.38
C GLU A 65 -16.23 37.56 9.04
N LYS A 66 -14.93 37.58 9.37
CA LYS A 66 -14.19 38.79 9.76
C LYS A 66 -12.79 38.78 9.12
N GLY A 67 -12.50 39.78 8.29
CA GLY A 67 -11.16 40.01 7.75
C GLY A 67 -11.16 40.42 6.27
N ARG A 68 -9.97 40.62 5.71
CA ARG A 68 -9.80 40.84 4.27
C ARG A 68 -9.91 39.49 3.54
N PRO A 69 -10.48 39.48 2.32
CA PRO A 69 -10.41 38.32 1.44
C PRO A 69 -8.98 37.78 1.36
N THR A 70 -8.82 36.47 1.45
CA THR A 70 -7.51 35.81 1.49
C THR A 70 -7.43 34.75 0.40
N HIS A 71 -6.26 34.66 -0.23
CA HIS A 71 -5.97 33.62 -1.19
C HIS A 71 -5.84 32.26 -0.50
N GLN A 72 -6.51 31.27 -1.08
CA GLN A 72 -6.30 29.87 -0.75
C GLN A 72 -5.39 29.24 -1.82
N TYR A 73 -4.46 28.43 -1.35
CA TYR A 73 -3.57 27.64 -2.21
C TYR A 73 -3.99 26.19 -2.16
N LYS A 74 -3.89 25.48 -3.27
CA LYS A 74 -4.13 24.03 -3.34
C LYS A 74 -3.00 23.34 -4.09
N LEU A 75 -2.72 22.09 -3.73
CA LEU A 75 -1.82 21.25 -4.51
C LEU A 75 -2.31 21.20 -5.96
N ASN A 76 -1.41 21.39 -6.91
CA ASN A 76 -1.77 21.32 -8.31
C ASN A 76 -2.11 19.86 -8.64
N PRO A 77 -3.35 19.53 -9.06
CA PRO A 77 -3.72 18.15 -9.36
C PRO A 77 -2.80 17.51 -10.40
N GLY A 78 -2.30 18.29 -11.36
CA GLY A 78 -1.37 17.83 -12.39
C GLY A 78 0.10 17.78 -11.99
N TYR A 79 0.46 18.13 -10.74
CA TYR A 79 1.86 18.16 -10.30
C TYR A 79 2.51 16.77 -10.34
N TYR A 80 1.78 15.76 -9.90
CA TYR A 80 2.09 14.37 -10.14
C TYR A 80 0.79 13.57 -10.22
N HIS A 81 0.81 12.51 -10.99
CA HIS A 81 -0.18 11.45 -10.93
C HIS A 81 0.49 10.19 -10.37
N LYS A 82 -0.35 9.27 -9.91
CA LYS A 82 0.08 8.02 -9.30
C LYS A 82 -0.78 6.86 -9.77
N CYS A 83 -0.13 5.73 -10.05
CA CYS A 83 -0.76 4.49 -10.46
C CYS A 83 -0.63 3.45 -9.35
N MET A 84 -1.76 2.96 -8.86
CA MET A 84 -1.84 1.78 -8.02
C MET A 84 -2.35 0.65 -8.90
N MET A 85 -1.50 -0.34 -9.15
CA MET A 85 -1.83 -1.52 -9.94
C MET A 85 -1.66 -2.77 -9.08
N PHE A 86 -2.54 -3.75 -9.21
CA PHE A 86 -2.28 -5.09 -8.70
C PHE A 86 -2.74 -6.16 -9.67
N VAL A 87 -2.17 -7.35 -9.48
CA VAL A 87 -2.58 -8.56 -10.18
C VAL A 87 -3.35 -9.43 -9.20
N LYS A 88 -4.51 -9.92 -9.64
CA LYS A 88 -5.31 -10.92 -8.95
C LYS A 88 -5.27 -12.21 -9.75
N LYS A 89 -4.95 -13.32 -9.09
CA LYS A 89 -5.06 -14.66 -9.67
C LYS A 89 -6.42 -15.23 -9.28
N GLU A 90 -7.25 -15.55 -10.27
CA GLU A 90 -8.52 -16.26 -10.12
C GLU A 90 -8.34 -17.71 -10.62
N TYR A 91 -9.36 -18.56 -10.48
CA TYR A 91 -9.24 -19.99 -10.81
C TYR A 91 -8.84 -20.27 -12.27
N ASP A 92 -9.40 -19.52 -13.22
CA ASP A 92 -9.24 -19.76 -14.67
C ASP A 92 -8.61 -18.58 -15.43
N CYS A 93 -8.30 -17.49 -14.73
CA CYS A 93 -7.72 -16.29 -15.32
C CYS A 93 -6.97 -15.45 -14.28
N CYS A 94 -6.29 -14.41 -14.75
CA CYS A 94 -5.73 -13.36 -13.92
C CYS A 94 -6.33 -12.02 -14.35
N SER A 95 -6.52 -11.12 -13.40
CA SER A 95 -6.93 -9.73 -13.66
C SER A 95 -5.76 -8.80 -13.33
N ILE A 96 -5.45 -7.90 -14.27
CA ILE A 96 -4.66 -6.69 -13.99
C ILE A 96 -5.65 -5.58 -13.67
N ILE A 97 -5.59 -5.05 -12.46
CA ILE A 97 -6.50 -4.02 -11.98
C ILE A 97 -5.66 -2.81 -11.61
N TYR A 98 -6.04 -1.62 -12.10
CA TYR A 98 -5.34 -0.39 -11.72
C TYR A 98 -6.26 0.81 -11.52
N CYS A 99 -5.75 1.75 -10.74
CA CYS A 99 -6.33 3.06 -10.48
C CYS A 99 -5.24 4.13 -10.69
N LEU A 100 -5.56 5.11 -11.54
CA LEU A 100 -4.76 6.30 -11.77
C LEU A 100 -5.41 7.47 -11.02
N LYS A 101 -4.67 8.11 -10.12
CA LYS A 101 -5.14 9.28 -9.36
C LYS A 101 -4.21 10.46 -9.56
N ASN A 102 -4.78 11.65 -9.50
CA ASN A 102 -4.01 12.90 -9.53
C ASN A 102 -3.42 13.24 -8.14
N ALA A 103 -2.70 14.36 -8.03
CA ALA A 103 -2.03 14.75 -6.79
C ALA A 103 -3.01 15.00 -5.61
N LEU A 104 -4.24 15.41 -5.92
CA LEU A 104 -5.31 15.61 -4.94
C LEU A 104 -5.96 14.29 -4.50
N GLY A 105 -5.66 13.17 -5.17
CA GLY A 105 -6.27 11.86 -4.93
C GLY A 105 -7.58 11.66 -5.71
N GLU A 106 -7.88 12.53 -6.68
CA GLU A 106 -9.06 12.38 -7.52
C GLU A 106 -8.79 11.32 -8.59
N LEU A 107 -9.78 10.47 -8.84
CA LEU A 107 -9.71 9.41 -9.85
C LEU A 107 -9.63 10.02 -11.26
N ILE A 108 -8.60 9.63 -12.01
CA ILE A 108 -8.47 9.94 -13.44
C ILE A 108 -9.02 8.77 -14.25
N GLU A 109 -8.57 7.56 -13.94
CA GLU A 109 -8.96 6.34 -14.64
C GLU A 109 -8.89 5.14 -13.68
N SER A 110 -9.77 4.16 -13.88
CA SER A 110 -9.64 2.83 -13.31
C SER A 110 -10.00 1.78 -14.37
N LYS A 111 -9.26 0.68 -14.40
CA LYS A 111 -9.49 -0.38 -15.40
C LYS A 111 -9.18 -1.75 -14.81
N GLU A 112 -9.91 -2.74 -15.30
CA GLU A 112 -9.64 -4.15 -15.10
C GLU A 112 -9.42 -4.81 -16.47
N ILE A 113 -8.36 -5.59 -16.60
CA ILE A 113 -8.00 -6.34 -17.79
C ILE A 113 -7.89 -7.81 -17.41
N LYS A 114 -8.83 -8.62 -17.88
CA LYS A 114 -8.80 -10.07 -17.68
C LYS A 114 -7.93 -10.74 -18.74
N LYS A 115 -7.06 -11.64 -18.30
CA LYS A 115 -6.16 -12.46 -19.12
C LYS A 115 -6.30 -13.91 -18.69
N LYS A 116 -6.61 -14.79 -19.63
CA LYS A 116 -6.68 -16.24 -19.34
C LYS A 116 -5.33 -16.78 -18.88
N GLU A 117 -4.27 -16.36 -19.57
CA GLU A 117 -2.89 -16.65 -19.22
C GLU A 117 -2.16 -15.32 -19.14
N LEU A 118 -1.61 -14.99 -17.97
CA LEU A 118 -0.89 -13.74 -17.72
C LEU A 118 0.62 -13.99 -17.69
N VAL A 119 1.36 -13.16 -18.40
CA VAL A 119 2.82 -13.08 -18.34
C VAL A 119 3.30 -11.73 -17.84
N GLY A 120 4.55 -11.66 -17.36
CA GLY A 120 5.13 -10.42 -16.85
C GLY A 120 5.13 -9.30 -17.90
N GLU A 121 5.32 -9.64 -19.18
CA GLU A 121 5.22 -8.72 -20.31
C GLU A 121 3.86 -8.03 -20.41
N ASP A 122 2.74 -8.70 -20.10
CA ASP A 122 1.41 -8.06 -20.15
C ASP A 122 1.30 -6.87 -19.18
N ILE A 123 1.89 -7.02 -17.99
CA ILE A 123 1.91 -5.98 -16.96
C ILE A 123 2.84 -4.83 -17.39
N VAL A 124 4.01 -5.17 -17.96
CA VAL A 124 4.96 -4.18 -18.47
C VAL A 124 4.37 -3.35 -19.60
N GLU A 125 3.71 -4.00 -20.56
CA GLU A 125 3.02 -3.33 -21.68
C GLU A 125 1.94 -2.39 -21.15
N CYS A 126 1.11 -2.87 -20.20
CA CYS A 126 0.07 -2.05 -19.58
C CYS A 126 0.65 -0.82 -18.87
N LEU A 127 1.68 -0.98 -18.04
CA LEU A 127 2.30 0.15 -17.34
C LEU A 127 3.02 1.11 -18.28
N ASN A 128 3.74 0.62 -19.28
CA ASN A 128 4.43 1.47 -20.25
C ASN A 128 3.42 2.29 -21.09
N GLN A 129 2.28 1.72 -21.45
CA GLN A 129 1.20 2.47 -22.10
C GLN A 129 0.70 3.62 -21.21
N ILE A 130 0.43 3.37 -19.93
CA ILE A 130 -0.01 4.42 -18.99
C ILE A 130 1.08 5.50 -18.85
N ILE A 131 2.35 5.11 -18.77
CA ILE A 131 3.49 6.05 -18.70
C ILE A 131 3.60 6.91 -19.97
N GLU A 132 3.29 6.34 -21.13
CA GLU A 132 3.32 7.06 -22.39
C GLU A 132 2.16 8.06 -22.52
N GLU A 133 0.96 7.67 -22.09
CA GLU A 133 -0.26 8.48 -22.15
C GLU A 133 -0.29 9.60 -21.08
N ASP A 134 0.27 9.34 -19.89
CA ASP A 134 0.25 10.28 -18.76
C ASP A 134 1.66 10.78 -18.38
N LYS A 135 2.00 11.97 -18.89
CA LYS A 135 3.29 12.61 -18.60
C LYS A 135 3.43 13.09 -17.15
N SER A 136 2.32 13.24 -16.42
CA SER A 136 2.33 13.60 -15.00
C SER A 136 2.50 12.40 -14.08
N LEU A 137 2.38 11.16 -14.58
CA LEU A 137 2.61 9.95 -13.78
C LEU A 137 4.04 9.94 -13.24
N GLN A 138 4.20 9.97 -11.91
CA GLN A 138 5.51 9.93 -11.25
C GLN A 138 5.66 8.71 -10.35
N TYR A 139 4.58 8.23 -9.76
CA TYR A 139 4.63 7.19 -8.75
C TYR A 139 3.83 5.95 -9.18
N ILE A 140 4.46 4.79 -9.09
CA ILE A 140 3.85 3.52 -9.47
C ILE A 140 4.07 2.53 -8.34
N SER A 141 2.99 1.87 -7.93
CA SER A 141 3.03 0.72 -7.03
C SER A 141 2.35 -0.45 -7.72
N LEU A 142 2.98 -1.62 -7.61
CA LEU A 142 2.55 -2.86 -8.25
C LEU A 142 2.46 -3.97 -7.20
N GLY A 143 1.23 -4.37 -6.90
CA GLY A 143 0.92 -5.51 -6.05
C GLY A 143 0.90 -6.81 -6.85
N LEU A 144 1.55 -7.86 -6.34
CA LEU A 144 1.62 -9.18 -6.99
C LEU A 144 1.31 -10.31 -6.00
N PRO A 145 0.67 -11.41 -6.46
CA PRO A 145 0.58 -12.67 -5.71
C PRO A 145 1.94 -13.38 -5.77
N ALA A 146 2.88 -12.83 -5.02
CA ALA A 146 4.29 -13.15 -5.11
C ALA A 146 5.04 -12.82 -3.82
N ILE A 147 6.14 -13.55 -3.60
CA ILE A 147 7.12 -13.26 -2.56
C ILE A 147 8.08 -12.21 -3.10
N ILE A 148 8.10 -11.04 -2.45
CA ILE A 148 8.91 -9.89 -2.86
C ILE A 148 10.06 -9.71 -1.87
N SER A 149 11.28 -9.54 -2.39
CA SER A 149 12.47 -9.21 -1.60
C SER A 149 13.28 -8.15 -2.32
N ASN A 150 13.63 -7.06 -1.63
CA ASN A 150 14.43 -5.97 -2.21
C ASN A 150 13.92 -5.48 -3.57
N ASN A 151 12.59 -5.30 -3.70
CA ASN A 151 11.93 -4.89 -4.94
C ASN A 151 12.11 -5.88 -6.11
N GLN A 152 12.27 -7.17 -5.83
CA GLN A 152 12.39 -8.24 -6.81
C GLN A 152 11.40 -9.37 -6.52
N VAL A 153 10.89 -10.01 -7.56
CA VAL A 153 10.03 -11.19 -7.44
C VAL A 153 10.87 -12.44 -7.23
N ILE A 154 10.74 -13.08 -6.08
CA ILE A 154 11.50 -14.29 -5.71
C ILE A 154 10.75 -15.56 -6.10
N GLU A 155 9.44 -15.60 -5.81
CA GLU A 155 8.53 -16.71 -6.09
C GLU A 155 7.15 -16.12 -6.40
N SER A 156 6.35 -16.79 -7.22
CA SER A 156 4.97 -16.35 -7.49
C SER A 156 4.10 -17.52 -7.89
N ASP A 157 2.80 -17.39 -7.59
CA ASP A 157 1.77 -18.32 -8.05
C ASP A 157 1.50 -18.24 -9.55
N ILE A 158 2.02 -17.18 -10.19
CA ILE A 158 2.04 -17.00 -11.63
C ILE A 158 3.47 -17.28 -12.09
N ALA A 159 3.69 -18.45 -12.69
CA ALA A 159 5.03 -18.98 -12.97
C ALA A 159 5.91 -18.03 -13.79
N SER A 160 5.33 -17.27 -14.71
CA SER A 160 6.01 -16.28 -15.55
C SER A 160 6.57 -15.08 -14.77
N LEU A 161 6.05 -14.81 -13.57
CA LEU A 161 6.49 -13.70 -12.73
C LEU A 161 7.70 -14.04 -11.86
N LYS A 162 7.99 -15.33 -11.66
CA LYS A 162 9.14 -15.77 -10.85
C LYS A 162 10.45 -15.23 -11.43
N GLY A 163 11.17 -14.43 -10.65
CA GLY A 163 12.42 -13.81 -11.08
C GLY A 163 12.26 -12.76 -12.19
N PHE A 164 11.02 -12.32 -12.47
CA PHE A 164 10.76 -11.39 -13.55
C PHE A 164 11.30 -9.98 -13.22
N PRO A 165 12.12 -9.37 -14.10
CA PRO A 165 12.86 -8.14 -13.79
C PRO A 165 12.05 -6.89 -14.14
N PHE A 166 10.98 -6.61 -13.40
CA PHE A 166 10.12 -5.45 -13.64
C PHE A 166 10.87 -4.11 -13.60
N ASP A 167 11.79 -3.96 -12.65
CA ASP A 167 12.65 -2.79 -12.46
C ASP A 167 13.51 -2.44 -13.70
N LYS A 168 13.87 -3.44 -14.50
CA LYS A 168 14.65 -3.25 -15.74
C LYS A 168 13.80 -3.05 -16.98
N LYS A 169 12.51 -3.42 -16.93
CA LYS A 169 11.61 -3.43 -18.08
C LYS A 169 10.63 -2.25 -18.09
N ILE A 170 10.44 -1.57 -16.96
CA ILE A 170 9.57 -0.41 -16.84
C ILE A 170 10.42 0.86 -16.75
N GLN A 171 10.04 1.89 -17.51
CA GLN A 171 10.85 3.11 -17.67
C GLN A 171 10.91 4.00 -16.40
N LYS A 172 10.05 3.73 -15.43
CA LYS A 172 9.97 4.45 -14.15
C LYS A 172 10.23 3.51 -13.00
N GLU A 173 10.70 4.08 -11.89
CA GLU A 173 10.79 3.34 -10.63
C GLU A 173 9.39 2.88 -10.20
N ILE A 174 9.31 1.62 -9.79
CA ILE A 174 8.09 1.00 -9.27
C ILE A 174 8.36 0.45 -7.88
N ILE A 175 7.31 0.44 -7.05
CA ILE A 175 7.30 -0.23 -5.76
C ILE A 175 6.58 -1.56 -5.92
N LEU A 176 7.30 -2.67 -5.79
CA LEU A 176 6.70 -4.00 -5.77
C LEU A 176 6.21 -4.32 -4.37
N MET A 177 5.00 -4.90 -4.27
CA MET A 177 4.44 -5.37 -3.02
C MET A 177 3.89 -6.78 -3.16
N ASN A 178 4.09 -7.57 -2.11
CA ASN A 178 3.30 -8.78 -1.90
C ASN A 178 1.83 -8.38 -1.57
N ASP A 179 0.89 -9.15 -2.11
CA ASP A 179 -0.55 -8.93 -1.99
C ASP A 179 -1.06 -8.85 -0.55
N ILE A 180 -0.87 -9.90 0.26
CA ILE A 180 -1.44 -9.97 1.61
C ILE A 180 -0.78 -8.98 2.57
N LYS A 181 0.52 -8.70 2.39
CA LYS A 181 1.23 -7.62 3.10
C LYS A 181 0.71 -6.25 2.73
N CYS A 182 0.43 -6.03 1.45
CA CYS A 182 -0.17 -4.78 0.97
C CYS A 182 -1.56 -4.56 1.56
N ILE A 183 -2.40 -5.61 1.55
CA ILE A 183 -3.73 -5.59 2.17
C ILE A 183 -3.64 -5.24 3.67
N ALA A 184 -2.75 -5.91 4.42
CA ALA A 184 -2.56 -5.60 5.84
C ALA A 184 -2.12 -4.15 6.07
N TYR A 185 -1.20 -3.65 5.23
CA TYR A 185 -0.75 -2.27 5.29
C TYR A 185 -1.85 -1.26 4.98
N GLY A 186 -2.70 -1.54 3.99
CA GLY A 186 -3.86 -0.70 3.65
C GLY A 186 -4.94 -0.70 4.73
N TYR A 187 -5.19 -1.84 5.36
CA TYR A 187 -6.07 -1.94 6.52
C TYR A 187 -5.58 -1.04 7.67
N ASN A 188 -4.28 -1.04 7.93
CA ASN A 188 -3.67 -0.21 8.96
C ASN A 188 -3.83 1.30 8.71
N GLN A 189 -3.90 1.75 7.44
CA GLN A 189 -4.11 3.17 7.12
C GLN A 189 -5.45 3.71 7.64
N ILE A 190 -6.41 2.83 7.92
CA ILE A 190 -7.76 3.20 8.36
C ILE A 190 -7.95 2.89 9.85
N HIS A 191 -7.43 1.75 10.31
CA HIS A 191 -7.78 1.20 11.61
C HIS A 191 -6.72 1.36 12.70
N HIS A 192 -5.45 1.60 12.34
CA HIS A 192 -4.35 1.86 13.29
C HIS A 192 -4.26 0.87 14.47
N GLN A 193 -4.28 -0.43 14.18
CA GLN A 193 -4.30 -1.49 15.19
C GLN A 193 -3.37 -2.65 14.85
N ASN A 194 -2.92 -3.37 15.88
CA ASN A 194 -2.12 -4.58 15.71
C ASN A 194 -2.97 -5.70 15.11
N VAL A 195 -2.69 -6.07 13.87
CA VAL A 195 -3.49 -7.01 13.08
C VAL A 195 -2.61 -7.97 12.30
N CYS A 196 -3.06 -9.21 12.17
CA CYS A 196 -2.49 -10.18 11.24
C CYS A 196 -3.56 -10.60 10.22
N PHE A 197 -3.25 -10.45 8.94
CA PHE A 197 -4.02 -11.04 7.85
C PHE A 197 -3.42 -12.40 7.50
N LEU A 198 -4.26 -13.41 7.39
CA LEU A 198 -3.92 -14.74 6.89
C LEU A 198 -4.78 -15.06 5.69
N THR A 199 -4.15 -15.38 4.57
CA THR A 199 -4.84 -15.84 3.36
C THR A 199 -4.61 -17.34 3.16
N PHE A 200 -5.66 -18.06 2.78
CA PHE A 200 -5.64 -19.47 2.42
C PHE A 200 -6.29 -19.67 1.04
N PRO A 201 -5.57 -19.32 -0.04
CA PRO A 201 -6.12 -19.43 -1.38
C PRO A 201 -6.24 -20.88 -1.85
N LYS A 202 -7.19 -21.17 -2.75
CA LYS A 202 -7.45 -22.54 -3.23
C LYS A 202 -6.27 -23.19 -3.95
N ASP A 203 -5.67 -22.48 -4.89
CA ASP A 203 -4.64 -22.97 -5.83
C ASP A 203 -3.28 -22.28 -5.63
N SER A 204 -3.01 -21.90 -4.39
CA SER A 204 -1.79 -21.21 -3.96
C SER A 204 -1.47 -21.57 -2.49
N GLY A 205 -0.30 -21.15 -2.02
CA GLY A 205 0.10 -21.29 -0.64
C GLY A 205 -0.51 -20.24 0.29
N PRO A 206 -0.54 -20.52 1.60
CA PRO A 206 -0.96 -19.54 2.57
C PRO A 206 0.03 -18.37 2.66
N GLY A 207 -0.49 -17.19 2.95
CA GLY A 207 0.29 -15.96 3.11
C GLY A 207 -0.10 -15.17 4.35
N CYS A 208 0.81 -14.32 4.84
CA CYS A 208 0.56 -13.43 5.97
C CYS A 208 1.05 -12.00 5.76
N GLY A 209 0.19 -11.04 6.11
CA GLY A 209 0.54 -9.64 6.28
C GLY A 209 0.35 -9.22 7.73
N MET A 210 1.34 -8.58 8.34
CA MET A 210 1.35 -8.33 9.79
C MET A 210 1.64 -6.87 10.10
N ILE A 211 0.84 -6.30 10.98
CA ILE A 211 0.98 -4.93 11.45
C ILE A 211 1.18 -4.97 12.96
N LEU A 212 2.29 -4.43 13.43
CA LEU A 212 2.55 -4.18 14.85
C LEU A 212 2.99 -2.74 15.04
N ASP A 213 2.39 -2.05 16.01
CA ASP A 213 2.65 -0.65 16.34
C ASP A 213 2.56 0.27 15.12
N ASN A 214 1.52 0.05 14.31
CA ASN A 214 1.26 0.74 13.04
C ASN A 214 2.34 0.54 11.95
N GLN A 215 3.20 -0.47 12.08
CA GLN A 215 4.24 -0.79 11.11
C GLN A 215 4.02 -2.16 10.48
N LEU A 216 4.21 -2.23 9.15
CA LEU A 216 4.26 -3.50 8.44
C LEU A 216 5.55 -4.25 8.84
N ILE A 217 5.39 -5.49 9.27
CA ILE A 217 6.50 -6.36 9.64
C ILE A 217 6.94 -7.16 8.42
N ASP A 218 7.97 -6.65 7.73
CA ASP A 218 8.52 -7.28 6.52
C ASP A 218 9.88 -7.98 6.76
N GLY A 219 10.48 -7.74 7.93
CA GLY A 219 11.79 -8.30 8.29
C GLY A 219 12.96 -7.70 7.50
N ASN A 220 14.12 -8.35 7.52
CA ASN A 220 15.34 -7.81 6.90
C ASN A 220 15.33 -7.88 5.37
N ASN A 221 14.72 -8.91 4.80
CA ASN A 221 14.72 -9.19 3.37
C ASN A 221 13.34 -9.57 2.82
N GLY A 222 12.26 -9.23 3.50
CA GLY A 222 10.91 -9.53 3.04
C GLY A 222 10.40 -10.94 3.34
N ILE A 223 11.13 -11.78 4.09
CA ILE A 223 10.66 -13.16 4.39
C ILE A 223 9.67 -13.23 5.56
N ALA A 224 9.52 -12.17 6.35
CA ALA A 224 8.57 -12.20 7.48
C ALA A 224 7.14 -12.37 6.95
N GLY A 225 6.37 -13.29 7.52
CA GLY A 225 5.00 -13.58 7.09
C GLY A 225 4.87 -14.56 5.91
N GLU A 226 5.98 -15.07 5.36
CA GLU A 226 5.94 -16.06 4.27
C GLU A 226 5.63 -17.47 4.82
N ILE A 227 4.35 -17.72 5.13
CA ILE A 227 3.85 -18.94 5.80
C ILE A 227 4.17 -20.20 5.01
N ALA A 228 4.20 -20.11 3.67
CA ALA A 228 4.59 -21.22 2.81
C ALA A 228 5.93 -21.87 3.22
N TYR A 229 6.85 -21.11 3.83
CA TYR A 229 8.15 -21.62 4.29
C TYR A 229 8.17 -22.16 5.71
N LEU A 230 7.06 -22.14 6.44
CA LEU A 230 7.00 -22.83 7.74
C LEU A 230 7.34 -24.32 7.55
N PRO A 231 8.17 -24.91 8.43
CA PRO A 231 8.51 -26.34 8.36
C PRO A 231 7.28 -27.26 8.30
N LEU A 232 6.13 -26.76 8.75
CA LEU A 232 4.83 -27.41 8.67
C LEU A 232 4.45 -27.89 7.25
N PHE A 233 4.88 -27.16 6.22
CA PHE A 233 4.49 -27.42 4.83
C PHE A 233 5.54 -28.18 4.02
N ASP A 234 6.84 -28.15 4.41
CA ASP A 234 7.94 -28.68 3.58
C ASP A 234 7.88 -28.19 2.10
N PHE A 235 7.40 -26.96 1.87
CA PHE A 235 7.04 -26.48 0.52
C PHE A 235 8.16 -26.63 -0.51
N LEU A 236 9.41 -26.34 -0.13
CA LEU A 236 10.56 -26.47 -1.04
C LEU A 236 10.78 -27.91 -1.55
N LYS A 237 10.34 -28.92 -0.79
CA LYS A 237 10.45 -30.35 -1.15
C LYS A 237 9.20 -30.84 -1.87
N LYS A 238 8.01 -30.48 -1.36
CA LYS A 238 6.72 -31.05 -1.82
C LYS A 238 6.09 -30.29 -2.97
N ARG A 239 6.30 -28.97 -3.04
CA ARG A 239 5.63 -28.05 -3.99
C ARG A 239 4.10 -28.10 -3.94
N GLU A 240 3.54 -28.52 -2.80
CA GLU A 240 2.11 -28.65 -2.53
C GLU A 240 1.81 -28.15 -1.11
N PHE A 241 0.58 -27.71 -0.88
CA PHE A 241 0.11 -27.22 0.41
C PHE A 241 -1.02 -28.09 0.94
N ASP A 242 -0.89 -28.51 2.20
CA ASP A 242 -1.97 -29.15 2.95
C ASP A 242 -2.84 -28.05 3.57
N ASN A 243 -3.99 -27.78 2.95
CA ASN A 243 -4.95 -26.78 3.39
C ASN A 243 -6.04 -27.39 4.29
N SER A 244 -5.76 -28.50 4.97
CA SER A 244 -6.68 -29.05 5.96
C SER A 244 -6.90 -28.08 7.13
N LEU A 245 -8.08 -28.15 7.74
CA LEU A 245 -8.43 -27.33 8.90
C LEU A 245 -7.39 -27.45 10.03
N GLU A 246 -6.80 -28.63 10.23
CA GLU A 246 -5.73 -28.84 11.23
C GLU A 246 -4.50 -27.97 10.94
N LYS A 247 -4.03 -27.92 9.68
CA LYS A 247 -2.89 -27.08 9.28
C LYS A 247 -3.20 -25.60 9.42
N ILE A 248 -4.42 -25.20 9.06
CA ILE A 248 -4.88 -23.82 9.22
C ILE A 248 -4.88 -23.45 10.71
N ILE A 249 -5.42 -24.29 11.59
CA ILE A 249 -5.37 -24.08 13.05
C ILE A 249 -3.91 -23.93 13.53
N GLN A 250 -3.00 -24.77 13.07
CA GLN A 250 -1.58 -24.69 13.46
C GLN A 250 -0.93 -23.39 12.98
N VAL A 251 -1.25 -22.92 11.78
CA VAL A 251 -0.79 -21.61 11.26
C VAL A 251 -1.36 -20.46 12.10
N VAL A 252 -2.66 -20.48 12.40
CA VAL A 252 -3.32 -19.45 13.21
C VAL A 252 -2.71 -19.41 14.61
N ALA A 253 -2.59 -20.56 15.29
CA ALA A 253 -1.97 -20.66 16.61
C ALA A 253 -0.51 -20.16 16.60
N THR A 254 0.28 -20.52 15.58
CA THR A 254 1.65 -20.03 15.41
C THR A 254 1.67 -18.50 15.29
N THR A 255 0.78 -17.93 14.48
CA THR A 255 0.68 -16.49 14.27
C THR A 255 0.31 -15.76 15.57
N ILE A 256 -0.60 -16.32 16.37
CA ILE A 256 -0.98 -15.78 17.68
C ILE A 256 0.24 -15.72 18.62
N VAL A 257 0.98 -16.82 18.74
CA VAL A 257 2.13 -16.89 19.67
C VAL A 257 3.27 -15.98 19.23
N MET A 258 3.54 -15.89 17.93
CA MET A 258 4.68 -15.14 17.41
C MET A 258 4.45 -13.62 17.41
N TYR A 259 3.21 -13.18 17.21
CA TYR A 259 2.91 -11.76 16.97
C TYR A 259 1.92 -11.15 17.95
N ASN A 260 1.17 -11.96 18.71
CA ASN A 260 0.16 -11.51 19.67
C ASN A 260 -0.72 -10.36 19.13
N PRO A 261 -1.38 -10.53 17.97
CA PRO A 261 -2.19 -9.48 17.39
C PRO A 261 -3.44 -9.22 18.24
N HIS A 262 -4.02 -8.01 18.13
CA HIS A 262 -5.33 -7.74 18.73
C HIS A 262 -6.46 -8.40 17.93
N LEU A 263 -6.30 -8.40 16.59
CA LEU A 263 -7.24 -8.96 15.63
C LEU A 263 -6.49 -9.85 14.64
N LEU A 264 -7.03 -11.03 14.35
CA LEU A 264 -6.58 -11.86 13.26
C LEU A 264 -7.69 -11.95 12.20
N ILE A 265 -7.36 -11.58 10.97
CA ILE A 265 -8.29 -11.57 9.84
C ILE A 265 -7.93 -12.71 8.89
N LEU A 266 -8.92 -13.53 8.58
CA LEU A 266 -8.82 -14.69 7.69
C LEU A 266 -9.48 -14.36 6.34
N THR A 267 -8.86 -14.77 5.24
CA THR A 267 -9.37 -14.61 3.88
C THR A 267 -8.91 -15.76 2.97
N GLY A 268 -9.38 -15.81 1.74
CA GLY A 268 -9.08 -16.86 0.77
C GLY A 268 -10.13 -17.96 0.69
N GLU A 269 -10.14 -18.72 -0.41
CA GLU A 269 -11.24 -19.60 -0.78
C GLU A 269 -11.26 -20.95 -0.03
N ASN A 270 -10.17 -21.32 0.64
CA ASN A 270 -10.14 -22.53 1.48
C ASN A 270 -10.71 -22.31 2.88
N ILE A 271 -11.11 -21.08 3.23
CA ILE A 271 -11.73 -20.74 4.50
C ILE A 271 -13.06 -20.03 4.27
N LYS A 272 -14.03 -20.30 5.14
CA LYS A 272 -15.31 -19.59 5.21
C LYS A 272 -15.51 -18.99 6.59
N GLU A 273 -16.43 -18.05 6.70
CA GLU A 273 -16.81 -17.46 7.98
C GLU A 273 -17.29 -18.52 8.99
N ASP A 274 -18.01 -19.55 8.52
CA ASP A 274 -18.49 -20.66 9.36
C ASP A 274 -17.35 -21.50 9.97
N ASP A 275 -16.13 -21.45 9.42
CA ASP A 275 -14.98 -22.19 9.94
C ASP A 275 -14.35 -21.52 11.17
N LEU A 276 -14.64 -20.24 11.43
CA LEU A 276 -14.02 -19.45 12.50
C LEU A 276 -14.18 -20.08 13.89
N ASP A 277 -15.37 -20.59 14.19
CA ASP A 277 -15.67 -21.27 15.46
C ASP A 277 -14.81 -22.53 15.64
N ALA A 278 -14.64 -23.31 14.57
CA ALA A 278 -13.84 -24.52 14.59
C ALA A 278 -12.34 -24.18 14.72
N ILE A 279 -11.88 -23.14 14.01
CA ILE A 279 -10.52 -22.63 14.11
C ILE A 279 -10.23 -22.15 15.54
N GLN A 280 -11.13 -21.34 16.13
CA GLN A 280 -10.98 -20.81 17.47
C GLN A 280 -10.89 -21.95 18.50
N LYS A 281 -11.81 -22.91 18.45
CA LYS A 281 -11.80 -24.10 19.34
C LYS A 281 -10.54 -24.92 19.14
N GLY A 282 -10.10 -25.11 17.89
CA GLY A 282 -8.87 -25.83 17.56
C GLY A 282 -7.62 -25.16 18.12
N CYS A 283 -7.55 -23.82 18.07
CA CYS A 283 -6.44 -23.04 18.60
C CYS A 283 -6.29 -23.21 20.12
N LEU A 284 -7.38 -23.47 20.86
CA LEU A 284 -7.34 -23.69 22.32
C LEU A 284 -6.52 -24.93 22.75
N ASN A 285 -6.20 -25.83 21.81
CA ASN A 285 -5.26 -26.94 22.07
C ASN A 285 -3.81 -26.46 22.15
N TYR A 286 -3.50 -25.27 21.63
CA TYR A 286 -2.14 -24.72 21.52
C TYR A 286 -1.97 -23.40 22.29
N VAL A 287 -3.02 -22.59 22.37
CA VAL A 287 -3.02 -21.24 22.95
C VAL A 287 -4.08 -21.16 24.06
N PRO A 288 -3.71 -20.74 25.29
CA PRO A 288 -4.69 -20.52 26.34
C PRO A 288 -5.72 -19.46 25.93
N ASN A 289 -6.99 -19.65 26.32
CA ASN A 289 -8.09 -18.74 25.96
C ASN A 289 -7.82 -17.26 26.33
N HIS A 290 -7.02 -17.01 27.37
CA HIS A 290 -6.62 -15.65 27.78
C HIS A 290 -5.82 -14.88 26.73
N PHE A 291 -5.11 -15.58 25.83
CA PHE A 291 -4.27 -14.99 24.78
C PHE A 291 -4.91 -15.07 23.39
N MET A 292 -6.17 -15.50 23.29
CA MET A 292 -6.85 -15.58 22.00
C MET A 292 -7.23 -14.18 21.50
N PRO A 293 -6.88 -13.81 20.25
CA PRO A 293 -7.35 -12.58 19.65
C PRO A 293 -8.81 -12.72 19.20
N SER A 294 -9.40 -11.60 18.81
CA SER A 294 -10.61 -11.63 17.99
C SER A 294 -10.28 -12.24 16.63
N LEU A 295 -11.14 -13.12 16.12
CA LEU A 295 -11.05 -13.65 14.76
C LEU A 295 -12.13 -13.00 13.89
N LYS A 296 -11.78 -12.67 12.66
CA LYS A 296 -12.72 -12.13 11.67
C LYS A 296 -12.45 -12.77 10.30
N TYR A 297 -13.50 -13.07 9.56
CA TYR A 297 -13.39 -13.41 8.13
C TYR A 297 -13.59 -12.16 7.28
N GLN A 298 -12.81 -12.01 6.22
CA GLN A 298 -12.91 -10.91 5.26
C GLN A 298 -12.86 -11.46 3.85
N GLU A 299 -14.00 -11.50 3.17
CA GLU A 299 -14.10 -12.02 1.80
C GLU A 299 -13.43 -11.09 0.77
N ASN A 300 -13.79 -9.81 0.77
CA ASN A 300 -13.24 -8.83 -0.16
C ASN A 300 -12.18 -7.95 0.53
N CYS A 301 -10.96 -7.95 -0.01
CA CYS A 301 -9.84 -7.14 0.48
C CYS A 301 -9.33 -6.12 -0.55
N GLU A 302 -10.01 -5.92 -1.68
CA GLU A 302 -9.50 -5.12 -2.81
C GLU A 302 -9.33 -3.63 -2.44
N ASP A 303 -10.27 -3.07 -1.66
CA ASP A 303 -10.13 -1.70 -1.15
C ASP A 303 -8.87 -1.55 -0.29
N TYR A 304 -8.63 -2.50 0.63
CA TYR A 304 -7.41 -2.50 1.44
C TYR A 304 -6.16 -2.68 0.59
N TYR A 305 -6.23 -3.46 -0.50
CA TYR A 305 -5.12 -3.61 -1.43
C TYR A 305 -4.77 -2.25 -2.06
N PHE A 306 -5.75 -1.55 -2.63
CA PHE A 306 -5.53 -0.21 -3.19
C PHE A 306 -5.01 0.80 -2.16
N GLN A 307 -5.56 0.79 -0.94
CA GLN A 307 -5.10 1.66 0.14
C GLN A 307 -3.64 1.37 0.52
N GLY A 308 -3.23 0.09 0.51
CA GLY A 308 -1.86 -0.29 0.80
C GLY A 308 -0.87 0.22 -0.26
N LEU A 309 -1.23 0.03 -1.54
CA LEU A 309 -0.46 0.51 -2.68
C LEU A 309 -0.32 2.04 -2.66
N GLU A 310 -1.43 2.73 -2.45
CA GLU A 310 -1.47 4.19 -2.35
C GLU A 310 -0.64 4.69 -1.15
N GLY A 311 -0.76 4.01 0.00
CA GLY A 311 -0.01 4.35 1.21
C GLY A 311 1.51 4.21 1.03
N GLN A 312 2.00 3.24 0.26
CA GLN A 312 3.44 3.11 -0.03
C GLN A 312 3.94 4.23 -0.91
N ILE A 313 3.15 4.63 -1.91
CA ILE A 313 3.46 5.79 -2.74
C ILE A 313 3.58 7.04 -1.85
N ILE A 314 2.62 7.28 -0.96
CA ILE A 314 2.59 8.48 -0.11
C ILE A 314 3.86 8.60 0.74
N GLN A 315 4.41 7.50 1.27
CA GLN A 315 5.64 7.52 2.05
C GLN A 315 6.88 7.97 1.25
N ARG A 316 6.85 7.85 -0.08
CA ARG A 316 7.97 8.22 -0.97
C ARG A 316 7.83 9.60 -1.59
N ILE A 317 6.67 10.25 -1.47
CA ILE A 317 6.45 11.58 -2.04
C ILE A 317 7.29 12.60 -1.24
N GLN A 318 8.24 13.23 -1.91
CA GLN A 318 9.12 14.26 -1.38
C GLN A 318 9.24 15.43 -2.38
N LEU A 319 9.64 16.60 -1.89
CA LEU A 319 9.73 17.85 -2.68
C LEU A 319 10.93 17.89 -3.65
#